data_AF-A0A1B8Q3Z2-F1
#
_entry.id   AF-A0A1B8Q3Z2-F1
#
_cell.length_a   1.000
_cell.length_b   1.000
_cell.length_c   1.000
_cell.angle_alpha   90.00
_cell.angle_beta   90.00
_cell.angle_gamma   90.00
#
_symmetry.space_group_name_H-M   'P 1'
#
loop_
_entity.id
_entity.type
_entity.pdbx_description
1 polymer ?
#
loop_
_entity_poly.entity_id
_entity_poly.type
_entity_poly.pdbx_seq_one_letter_code
_entity_poly.pdbx_strand_id
1 'polypeptide(L)'
;MSDRIEILKNSVNNAIRAICPERAILWTEYYKNKLNRNKPVEIQAAEAMCYVLQNKSIEIYPDELVVGNYTSHRVGGIIYPEKAGLSALAEIFTFHKRKVNPLSTSRGDRFRLFSIIPFWLNRNVLYIAPIKKPLSLFIVRLSSLESREAVFLSNQ
;
A
#
# COMPACT_ATOMS: atom_id res chain seq x y z
N MET A 1 28.56 -4.49 21.05
CA MET A 1 27.40 -5.05 20.32
C MET A 1 27.60 -6.55 20.28
N SER A 2 26.63 -7.40 20.58
CA SER A 2 26.83 -8.85 20.48
C SER A 2 26.89 -9.29 19.02
N ASP A 3 27.65 -10.34 18.70
CA ASP A 3 27.83 -10.90 17.35
C ASP A 3 26.50 -11.11 16.62
N ARG A 4 25.49 -11.64 17.32
CA ARG A 4 24.12 -11.83 16.80
C ARG A 4 23.49 -10.56 16.22
N ILE A 5 23.66 -9.43 16.92
CA ILE A 5 23.06 -8.15 16.51
C ILE A 5 23.79 -7.61 15.27
N GLU A 6 25.09 -7.82 15.18
CA GLU A 6 25.86 -7.45 13.99
C GLU A 6 25.45 -8.28 12.77
N ILE A 7 25.27 -9.60 12.95
CA ILE A 7 24.72 -10.49 11.91
C ILE A 7 23.35 -10.02 11.44
N LEU A 8 22.42 -9.76 12.37
CA LEU A 8 21.07 -9.29 12.03
C LEU A 8 21.09 -7.96 11.27
N LYS A 9 21.91 -7.00 11.74
CA LYS A 9 22.08 -5.69 11.10
C LYS A 9 22.62 -5.83 9.67
N ASN A 10 23.68 -6.62 9.49
CA ASN A 10 24.28 -6.86 8.17
C ASN A 10 23.28 -7.55 7.24
N SER A 11 22.55 -8.55 7.73
CA SER A 11 21.54 -9.26 6.96
C SER A 11 20.36 -8.36 6.55
N VAL A 12 20.03 -7.30 7.31
CA VAL A 12 18.99 -6.31 6.89
C VAL A 12 19.56 -5.34 5.87
N ASN A 13 20.77 -4.81 6.12
CA ASN A 13 21.40 -3.82 5.25
C ASN A 13 21.71 -4.37 3.85
N ASN A 14 22.11 -5.64 3.79
CA ASN A 14 22.48 -6.32 2.55
C ASN A 14 21.30 -6.99 1.85
N ALA A 15 20.11 -7.02 2.48
CA ALA A 15 18.93 -7.60 1.86
C ALA A 15 18.49 -6.79 0.63
N ILE A 16 18.04 -7.51 -0.39
CA ILE A 16 17.45 -6.91 -1.58
C ILE A 16 16.11 -6.28 -1.18
N ARG A 17 16.00 -4.96 -1.39
CA ARG A 17 14.76 -4.21 -1.20
C ARG A 17 13.80 -4.59 -2.32
N ALA A 18 12.62 -5.11 -2.00
CA ALA A 18 11.69 -5.64 -3.00
C ALA A 18 10.23 -5.22 -2.74
N ILE A 19 9.34 -5.36 -3.73
CA ILE A 19 7.90 -5.18 -3.51
C ILE A 19 7.27 -6.51 -3.16
N CYS A 20 6.53 -6.57 -2.07
CA CYS A 20 5.77 -7.74 -1.68
C CYS A 20 4.38 -7.71 -2.34
N PRO A 21 4.01 -8.76 -3.11
CA PRO A 21 2.71 -8.82 -3.75
C PRO A 21 1.61 -9.34 -2.82
N GLU A 22 1.95 -10.20 -1.86
CA GLU A 22 1.00 -11.07 -1.15
C GLU A 22 -0.19 -10.33 -0.57
N ARG A 23 0.06 -9.30 0.24
CA ARG A 23 -1.01 -8.58 0.92
C ARG A 23 -1.96 -7.92 -0.07
N ALA A 24 -1.44 -7.35 -1.16
CA ALA A 24 -2.30 -6.74 -2.18
C ALA A 24 -3.15 -7.79 -2.90
N ILE A 25 -2.59 -8.96 -3.20
CA ILE A 25 -3.31 -10.06 -3.85
C ILE A 25 -4.37 -10.66 -2.92
N LEU A 26 -3.99 -11.09 -1.73
CA LEU A 26 -4.89 -11.69 -0.74
C LEU A 26 -6.03 -10.74 -0.34
N TRP A 27 -5.71 -9.46 -0.14
CA TRP A 27 -6.74 -8.43 0.12
C TRP A 27 -7.71 -8.32 -1.06
N THR A 28 -7.21 -8.35 -2.29
CA THR A 28 -8.06 -8.33 -3.49
C THR A 28 -8.94 -9.57 -3.60
N GLU A 29 -8.42 -10.76 -3.31
CA GLU A 29 -9.18 -12.02 -3.34
C GLU A 29 -10.38 -11.98 -2.41
N TYR A 30 -10.18 -11.51 -1.17
CA TYR A 30 -11.27 -11.33 -0.21
C TYR A 30 -12.37 -10.42 -0.77
N TYR A 31 -12.00 -9.24 -1.31
CA TYR A 31 -12.99 -8.28 -1.83
C TYR A 31 -13.62 -8.70 -3.18
N LYS A 32 -12.94 -9.56 -3.96
CA LYS A 32 -13.49 -10.11 -5.20
C LYS A 32 -14.62 -11.11 -4.94
N ASN A 33 -14.60 -11.81 -3.79
CA ASN A 33 -15.65 -12.74 -3.42
C ASN A 33 -17.00 -12.00 -3.26
N LYS A 34 -17.98 -12.40 -4.09
CA LYS A 34 -19.31 -11.76 -4.12
C LYS A 34 -20.05 -11.87 -2.79
N LEU A 35 -19.79 -12.93 -2.02
CA LEU A 35 -20.44 -13.18 -0.72
C LEU A 35 -20.10 -12.09 0.32
N ASN A 36 -18.98 -11.38 0.14
CA ASN A 36 -18.51 -10.38 1.10
C ASN A 36 -19.09 -8.98 0.84
N ARG A 37 -19.72 -8.73 -0.32
CA ARG A 37 -20.08 -7.38 -0.78
C ARG A 37 -21.15 -6.69 0.07
N ASN A 38 -22.06 -7.47 0.67
CA ASN A 38 -23.18 -6.95 1.45
C ASN A 38 -22.83 -6.72 2.92
N LYS A 39 -21.60 -7.07 3.34
CA LYS A 39 -21.15 -6.86 4.72
C LYS A 39 -20.84 -5.37 4.95
N PRO A 40 -20.97 -4.85 6.19
CA PRO A 40 -20.48 -3.51 6.53
C PRO A 40 -19.00 -3.34 6.18
N VAL A 41 -18.56 -2.12 5.83
CA VAL A 41 -17.19 -1.86 5.34
C VAL A 41 -16.13 -2.19 6.39
N GLU A 42 -16.47 -1.96 7.67
CA GLU A 42 -15.64 -2.24 8.83
C GLU A 42 -15.42 -3.75 8.99
N ILE A 43 -16.50 -4.53 8.81
CA ILE A 43 -16.45 -5.99 8.82
C ILE A 43 -15.65 -6.51 7.64
N GLN A 44 -15.84 -5.94 6.44
CA GLN A 44 -15.05 -6.30 5.27
C GLN A 44 -13.55 -6.08 5.51
N ALA A 45 -13.17 -4.94 6.11
CA ALA A 45 -11.77 -4.64 6.40
C ALA A 45 -11.18 -5.59 7.46
N ALA A 46 -11.93 -5.89 8.52
CA ALA A 46 -11.51 -6.81 9.58
C ALA A 46 -11.33 -8.24 9.05
N GLU A 47 -12.29 -8.75 8.29
CA GLU A 47 -12.21 -10.08 7.70
C GLU A 47 -11.14 -10.16 6.60
N ALA A 48 -10.95 -9.11 5.78
CA ALA A 48 -9.85 -9.05 4.82
C ALA A 48 -8.48 -9.09 5.51
N MET A 49 -8.33 -8.39 6.63
CA MET A 49 -7.12 -8.45 7.46
C MET A 49 -6.90 -9.86 8.02
N CYS A 50 -7.95 -10.50 8.54
CA CYS A 50 -7.89 -11.87 9.01
C CYS A 50 -7.46 -12.83 7.88
N TYR A 51 -8.08 -12.70 6.70
CA TYR A 51 -7.73 -13.49 5.52
C TYR A 51 -6.27 -13.31 5.10
N VAL A 52 -5.74 -12.08 5.11
CA VAL A 52 -4.32 -11.85 4.86
C VAL A 52 -3.44 -12.54 5.89
N LEU A 53 -3.73 -12.37 7.19
CA LEU A 53 -2.92 -12.95 8.26
C LEU A 53 -2.93 -14.48 8.26
N GLN A 54 -4.03 -15.10 7.85
CA GLN A 54 -4.17 -16.55 7.79
C GLN A 54 -3.47 -17.19 6.57
N ASN A 55 -3.31 -16.45 5.48
CA ASN A 55 -2.82 -17.01 4.20
C ASN A 55 -1.44 -16.47 3.78
N LYS A 56 -0.95 -15.41 4.42
CA LYS A 56 0.35 -14.82 4.11
C LYS A 56 1.49 -15.77 4.49
N SER A 57 2.55 -15.82 3.68
CA SER A 57 3.76 -16.57 4.02
C SER A 57 4.47 -16.01 5.26
N ILE A 58 4.96 -16.93 6.08
CA ILE A 58 5.75 -16.67 7.29
C ILE A 58 7.15 -17.24 7.07
N GLU A 59 8.15 -16.44 7.35
CA GLU A 59 9.56 -16.83 7.31
C GLU A 59 10.22 -16.32 8.59
N ILE A 60 10.93 -17.21 9.29
CA ILE A 60 11.74 -16.87 10.46
C ILE A 60 13.19 -16.94 10.00
N TYR A 61 13.90 -15.81 10.08
CA TYR A 61 15.29 -15.77 9.63
C TYR A 61 16.23 -16.29 10.73
N PRO A 62 17.44 -16.77 10.35
CA PRO A 62 18.46 -17.12 11.33
C PRO A 62 18.73 -15.98 12.32
N ASP A 63 19.05 -16.35 13.56
CA ASP A 63 19.44 -15.44 14.64
C ASP A 63 18.34 -14.51 15.18
N GLU A 64 17.09 -14.65 14.72
CA GLU A 64 15.95 -13.89 15.23
C GLU A 64 15.41 -14.47 16.55
N LEU A 65 15.40 -13.65 17.60
CA LEU A 65 14.71 -13.96 18.86
C LEU A 65 13.28 -13.41 18.90
N VAL A 66 13.05 -12.28 18.24
CA VAL A 66 11.73 -11.67 18.07
C VAL A 66 11.34 -11.88 16.62
N VAL A 67 10.34 -12.73 16.40
CA VAL A 67 9.90 -13.14 15.06
C VAL A 67 8.72 -12.29 14.60
N GLY A 68 8.60 -12.14 13.28
CA GLY A 68 7.49 -11.44 12.65
C GLY A 68 7.91 -10.75 11.37
N ASN A 69 7.64 -11.39 10.23
CA ASN A 69 7.92 -10.82 8.93
C ASN A 69 6.71 -10.02 8.42
N TYR A 70 6.94 -8.75 8.11
CA TYR A 70 5.89 -7.90 7.57
C TYR A 70 5.58 -8.21 6.11
N THR A 71 6.57 -8.70 5.36
CA THR A 71 6.46 -8.94 3.91
C THR A 71 7.02 -10.31 3.53
N SER A 72 6.86 -10.75 2.28
CA SER A 72 7.49 -11.97 1.74
C SER A 72 9.00 -11.84 1.53
N HIS A 73 9.54 -10.65 1.76
CA HIS A 73 10.96 -10.35 1.66
C HIS A 73 11.45 -9.77 2.98
N ARG A 74 12.73 -10.01 3.29
CA ARG A 74 13.36 -9.50 4.50
C ARG A 74 13.26 -7.97 4.62
N VAL A 75 13.44 -7.27 3.50
CA VAL A 75 13.18 -5.83 3.39
C VAL A 75 12.27 -5.59 2.20
N GLY A 76 10.99 -5.33 2.48
CA GLY A 76 9.98 -5.21 1.44
C GLY A 76 9.03 -4.04 1.62
N GLY A 77 8.55 -3.51 0.50
CA GLY A 77 7.44 -2.55 0.43
C GLY A 77 6.11 -3.25 0.21
N ILE A 78 5.08 -2.85 0.95
CA ILE A 78 3.70 -3.32 0.76
C ILE A 78 2.91 -2.33 -0.09
N ILE A 79 2.02 -2.87 -0.92
CA ILE A 79 1.05 -2.07 -1.69
C ILE A 79 -0.33 -2.14 -1.04
N TYR A 80 -0.94 -0.96 -0.91
CA TYR A 80 -2.32 -0.79 -0.43
C TYR A 80 -3.26 -0.41 -1.56
N PRO A 81 -3.72 -1.37 -2.38
CA PRO A 81 -4.49 -1.06 -3.58
C PRO A 81 -5.81 -0.33 -3.28
N GLU A 82 -6.36 -0.48 -2.08
CA GLU A 82 -7.56 0.19 -1.60
C GLU A 82 -7.34 1.66 -1.19
N LYS A 83 -6.08 2.05 -0.89
CA LYS A 83 -5.70 3.40 -0.42
C LYS A 83 -4.94 4.18 -1.48
N ALA A 84 -3.64 4.46 -1.29
CA ALA A 84 -2.81 5.18 -2.26
C ALA A 84 -2.01 4.24 -3.19
N GLY A 85 -2.24 2.92 -3.12
CA GLY A 85 -1.42 1.94 -3.81
C GLY A 85 -1.58 1.89 -5.32
N LEU A 86 -2.64 2.47 -5.90
CA LEU A 86 -2.82 2.48 -7.36
C LEU A 86 -1.72 3.25 -8.10
N SER A 87 -1.22 4.35 -7.54
CA SER A 87 -0.09 5.08 -8.12
C SER A 87 1.18 4.23 -8.15
N ALA A 88 1.43 3.45 -7.09
CA ALA A 88 2.53 2.48 -7.07
C ALA A 88 2.29 1.35 -8.10
N LEU A 89 1.06 0.87 -8.26
CA LEU A 89 0.76 -0.18 -9.23
C LEU A 89 0.93 0.30 -10.68
N ALA A 90 0.65 1.58 -10.98
CA ALA A 90 0.87 2.15 -12.31
C ALA A 90 2.35 2.13 -12.72
N GLU A 91 3.26 2.22 -11.76
CA GLU A 91 4.71 2.20 -11.97
C GLU A 91 5.35 0.83 -11.74
N ILE A 92 4.57 -0.24 -11.56
CA ILE A 92 5.09 -1.55 -11.10
C ILE A 92 6.18 -2.13 -12.02
N PHE A 93 6.14 -1.79 -13.32
CA PHE A 93 7.15 -2.22 -14.30
C PHE A 93 8.42 -1.37 -14.33
N THR A 94 8.46 -0.23 -13.62
CA THR A 94 9.60 0.71 -13.60
C THR A 94 10.27 0.84 -12.24
N PHE A 95 9.66 0.34 -11.15
CA PHE A 95 10.21 0.42 -9.77
C PHE A 95 11.67 -0.03 -9.61
N HIS A 96 12.06 -1.11 -10.28
CA HIS A 96 13.42 -1.65 -10.22
C HIS A 96 14.46 -0.77 -10.94
N LYS A 97 14.01 0.19 -11.75
CA LYS A 97 14.87 1.13 -12.51
C LYS A 97 14.96 2.50 -11.87
N ARG A 98 14.31 2.73 -10.72
CA ARG A 98 14.29 4.04 -10.06
C ARG A 98 15.70 4.41 -9.59
N LYS A 99 16.10 5.65 -9.86
CA LYS A 99 17.37 6.22 -9.37
C LYS A 99 17.39 6.30 -7.84
N VAL A 100 16.24 6.61 -7.23
CA VAL A 100 16.08 6.73 -5.78
C VAL A 100 15.20 5.58 -5.28
N ASN A 101 15.67 4.87 -4.27
CA ASN A 101 14.96 3.75 -3.63
C ASN A 101 14.43 2.71 -4.63
N PRO A 102 15.31 2.02 -5.38
CA PRO A 102 14.89 0.95 -6.27
C PRO A 102 14.30 -0.21 -5.47
N LEU A 103 13.15 -0.71 -5.90
CA LEU A 103 12.54 -1.92 -5.34
C LEU A 103 12.50 -3.01 -6.40
N SER A 104 13.18 -4.12 -6.12
CA SER A 104 13.21 -5.30 -6.98
C SER A 104 11.83 -5.94 -7.07
N THR A 105 11.50 -6.46 -8.25
CA THR A 105 10.27 -7.21 -8.49
C THR A 105 10.46 -8.27 -9.55
N SER A 106 10.01 -9.48 -9.25
CA SER A 106 9.98 -10.56 -10.25
C SER A 106 9.01 -10.21 -11.38
N ARG A 107 9.20 -10.81 -12.56
CA ARG A 107 8.26 -10.62 -13.68
C ARG A 107 6.86 -11.16 -13.34
N GLY A 108 6.79 -12.29 -12.63
CA GLY A 108 5.54 -12.89 -12.19
C GLY A 108 4.76 -12.00 -11.24
N ASP A 109 5.43 -11.42 -10.24
CA ASP A 109 4.78 -10.55 -9.25
C ASP A 109 4.28 -9.25 -9.88
N ARG A 110 5.01 -8.71 -10.86
CA ARG A 110 4.56 -7.55 -11.64
C ARG A 110 3.24 -7.84 -12.35
N PHE A 111 3.09 -9.00 -13.00
CA PHE A 111 1.84 -9.37 -13.66
C PHE A 111 0.71 -9.67 -12.68
N ARG A 112 1.00 -10.34 -11.56
CA ARG A 112 0.02 -10.56 -10.49
C ARG A 112 -0.53 -9.23 -9.96
N LEU A 113 0.36 -8.30 -9.64
CA LEU A 113 0.00 -6.96 -9.18
C LEU A 113 -0.72 -6.12 -10.25
N PHE A 114 -0.32 -6.23 -11.51
CA PHE A 114 -1.03 -5.59 -12.61
C PHE A 114 -2.46 -6.10 -12.75
N SER A 115 -2.69 -7.40 -12.56
CA SER A 115 -4.01 -8.03 -12.72
C SER A 115 -5.08 -7.54 -11.72
N ILE A 116 -4.67 -6.95 -10.59
CA ILE A 116 -5.61 -6.44 -9.58
C ILE A 116 -6.01 -4.98 -9.84
N ILE A 117 -5.28 -4.24 -10.68
CA ILE A 117 -5.54 -2.82 -10.95
C ILE A 117 -7.00 -2.58 -11.38
N PRO A 118 -7.58 -3.29 -12.37
CA PRO A 118 -8.93 -3.01 -12.85
C PRO A 118 -10.00 -3.14 -11.76
N PHE A 119 -9.80 -4.05 -10.80
CA PHE A 119 -10.73 -4.23 -9.69
C PHE A 119 -10.76 -3.01 -8.76
N TRP A 120 -9.60 -2.39 -8.52
CA TRP A 120 -9.46 -1.30 -7.56
C TRP A 120 -9.69 0.09 -8.14
N LEU A 121 -9.63 0.29 -9.47
CA LEU A 121 -9.88 1.60 -10.10
C LEU A 121 -11.16 2.29 -9.61
N ASN A 122 -12.25 1.53 -9.47
CA ASN A 122 -13.56 2.05 -9.04
C ASN A 122 -13.86 1.82 -7.55
N ARG A 123 -12.85 1.41 -6.76
CA ARG A 123 -12.97 1.08 -5.31
C ARG A 123 -11.97 1.82 -4.44
N ASN A 124 -11.00 2.46 -5.07
CA ASN A 124 -9.93 3.16 -4.40
C ASN A 124 -10.43 4.49 -3.80
N VAL A 125 -10.10 4.71 -2.52
CA VAL A 125 -10.57 5.88 -1.76
C VAL A 125 -10.15 7.19 -2.42
N LEU A 126 -8.93 7.30 -2.96
CA LEU A 126 -8.44 8.54 -3.57
C LEU A 126 -9.15 8.88 -4.88
N TYR A 127 -9.56 7.88 -5.66
CA TYR A 127 -10.28 8.11 -6.92
C TYR A 127 -11.77 8.36 -6.70
N ILE A 128 -12.37 7.76 -5.67
CA ILE A 128 -13.79 7.94 -5.35
C ILE A 128 -14.04 9.22 -4.55
N ALA A 129 -13.14 9.59 -3.63
CA ALA A 129 -13.29 10.75 -2.77
C ALA A 129 -13.63 12.04 -3.54
N PRO A 130 -12.94 12.43 -4.63
CA PRO A 130 -13.27 13.65 -5.37
C PRO A 130 -14.65 13.57 -6.06
N ILE A 131 -15.07 12.38 -6.50
CA ILE A 131 -16.37 12.16 -7.16
C ILE A 131 -17.53 12.31 -6.17
N LYS A 132 -17.30 11.94 -4.90
CA LYS A 132 -18.32 11.98 -3.84
C LYS A 132 -18.34 13.28 -3.04
N LYS A 133 -17.53 14.28 -3.37
CA LYS A 133 -17.58 15.55 -2.65
C LYS A 133 -18.88 16.28 -2.98
N PRO A 134 -19.72 16.62 -1.99
CA PRO A 134 -20.81 17.55 -2.23
C PRO A 134 -20.25 18.89 -2.71
N LEU A 135 -20.98 19.55 -3.61
CA LEU A 135 -20.66 20.88 -4.14
C LEU A 135 -20.31 21.88 -3.01
N SER A 136 -20.94 21.71 -1.83
CA SER A 136 -20.70 22.51 -0.63
C SER A 136 -19.24 22.51 -0.16
N LEU A 137 -18.52 21.38 -0.23
CA LEU A 137 -17.10 21.33 0.15
C LEU A 137 -16.20 22.06 -0.85
N PHE A 138 -16.63 22.16 -2.11
CA PHE A 138 -15.92 22.92 -3.13
C PHE A 138 -16.11 24.42 -2.92
N ILE A 139 -17.34 24.84 -2.60
CA ILE A 139 -17.70 26.22 -2.25
C ILE A 139 -16.95 26.69 -0.99
N VAL A 140 -16.91 25.87 0.06
CA VAL A 140 -16.14 26.19 1.28
C VAL A 140 -14.66 26.37 0.96
N ARG A 141 -14.09 25.53 0.08
CA ARG A 141 -12.69 25.64 -0.33
C ARG A 141 -12.42 26.90 -1.16
N LEU A 142 -13.34 27.28 -2.05
CA LEU A 142 -13.26 28.55 -2.80
C LEU A 142 -13.33 29.76 -1.87
N SER A 143 -14.29 29.80 -0.95
CA SER A 143 -14.38 30.89 0.04
C SER A 143 -13.13 31.00 0.93
N SER A 144 -12.49 29.86 1.25
CA SER A 144 -11.24 29.84 2.01
C SER A 144 -10.01 30.27 1.20
N LEU A 145 -10.07 30.20 -0.14
CA LEU A 145 -9.01 30.67 -1.04
C LEU A 145 -9.11 32.19 -1.21
N GLU A 146 -10.32 32.74 -1.40
CA GLU A 146 -10.56 34.18 -1.41
C GLU A 146 -10.13 34.84 -0.08
N SER A 147 -10.42 34.19 1.04
CA SER A 147 -9.99 34.66 2.37
C SER A 147 -8.46 34.66 2.52
N ARG A 148 -7.75 33.74 1.85
CA ARG A 148 -6.28 33.66 1.88
C ARG A 148 -5.63 34.68 0.96
N GLU A 149 -6.22 34.96 -0.20
CA GLU A 149 -5.78 36.03 -1.09
C GLU A 149 -6.02 37.41 -0.45
N ALA A 150 -7.17 37.61 0.21
CA ALA A 150 -7.45 38.85 0.92
C ALA A 150 -6.45 39.14 2.05
N VAL A 151 -6.04 38.12 2.81
CA VAL A 151 -5.01 38.23 3.87
C VAL A 151 -3.60 38.44 3.31
N PHE A 152 -3.33 37.96 2.10
CA PHE A 152 -2.03 38.17 1.42
C PHE A 152 -1.91 39.60 0.87
N LEU A 153 -3.00 40.15 0.33
CA LEU A 153 -3.06 41.52 -0.19
C LEU A 153 -3.13 42.59 0.92
N SER A 154 -3.63 42.26 2.11
CA SER A 154 -3.64 43.19 3.26
C SER A 154 -2.31 43.28 4.02
N ASN A 155 -1.34 42.42 3.70
CA ASN A 155 -0.01 42.38 4.32
C ASN A 155 1.11 42.88 3.38
N GLN A 156 0.75 43.51 2.25
CA GLN A 156 1.62 44.35 1.43
C GLN A 156 1.30 45.82 1.68
#